data_AF-A0A443SV14-F1
#
_entry.id   AF-A0A443SV14-F1
#
_cell.length_a   1.000
_cell.length_b   1.000
_cell.length_c   1.000
_cell.angle_alpha   90.00
_cell.angle_beta   90.00
_cell.angle_gamma   90.00
#
_symmetry.space_group_name_H-M   'P 1'
#
loop_
_entity.id
_entity.type
_entity.pdbx_description
1 polymer ?
#
loop_
_entity_poly.entity_id
_entity_poly.type
_entity_poly.pdbx_seq_one_letter_code
_entity_poly.pdbx_strand_id
1 'polypeptide(L)'
;MNNSRVKTDVNGEESDLFLDKIENLLQTATFNDISFNCKDGKISGNRLILSIYSNFLTSIFTNNPLIISHPLSDDSDNGINLTEVSVKDVSNLVNILNSGKCGRIKAESLAGLLKVAKLLKIELIKGQKVNGFVKVEAVPVLLEKENEDEEEEEEEEEDDEKFDLKKVKVECEQSMVEGDESRDFPGVHDSRFFREEMDLDFEEAKQSKGENFHCLAPK
;
A
#
# COMPACT_ATOMS: atom_id res chain seq x y z
N MET A 1 -3.12 36.60 45.53
CA MET A 1 -2.25 35.82 44.63
C MET A 1 -3.03 35.60 43.34
N ASN A 2 -2.78 36.43 42.32
CA ASN A 2 -3.49 36.38 41.05
C ASN A 2 -2.62 35.62 40.04
N ASN A 3 -2.98 34.38 39.72
CA ASN A 3 -2.37 33.63 38.64
C ASN A 3 -2.97 34.08 37.32
N SER A 4 -2.32 35.04 36.67
CA SER A 4 -2.56 35.40 35.27
C SER A 4 -2.10 34.24 34.38
N ARG A 5 -3.08 33.53 33.80
CA ARG A 5 -2.90 32.48 32.81
C ARG A 5 -2.52 33.15 31.48
N VAL A 6 -1.24 33.10 31.12
CA VAL A 6 -0.73 33.54 29.81
C VAL A 6 -1.29 32.57 28.77
N LYS A 7 -2.17 33.08 27.89
CA LYS A 7 -2.57 32.38 26.66
C LYS A 7 -1.52 32.68 25.60
N THR A 8 -0.79 31.66 25.15
CA THR A 8 0.14 31.75 24.03
C THR A 8 -0.60 31.39 22.74
N ASP A 9 -1.20 32.39 22.11
CA ASP A 9 -1.88 32.29 20.81
C ASP A 9 -0.89 32.62 19.65
N VAL A 10 0.21 31.87 19.49
CA VAL A 10 1.30 32.28 18.57
C VAL A 10 1.65 31.26 17.44
N ASN A 11 1.16 30.02 17.43
CA ASN A 11 1.71 29.00 16.51
C ASN A 11 0.79 28.52 15.35
N GLY A 12 -0.33 29.19 15.07
CA GLY A 12 -1.27 28.75 14.03
C GLY A 12 -0.77 28.97 12.60
N GLU A 13 -0.41 30.20 12.25
CA GLU A 13 -0.14 30.59 10.85
C GLU A 13 1.15 29.97 10.27
N GLU A 14 2.18 29.77 11.10
CA GLU A 14 3.42 29.11 10.64
C GLU A 14 3.23 27.62 10.36
N SER A 15 2.33 26.97 11.11
CA SER A 15 2.02 25.54 10.93
C SER A 15 1.25 25.30 9.63
N ASP A 16 0.27 26.16 9.33
CA ASP A 16 -0.53 26.06 8.11
C ASP A 16 0.35 26.28 6.87
N LEU A 17 1.21 27.30 6.87
CA LEU A 17 2.15 27.57 5.78
C LEU A 17 3.15 26.42 5.57
N PHE A 18 3.57 25.77 6.65
CA PHE A 18 4.44 24.59 6.57
C PHE A 18 3.71 23.41 5.91
N LEU A 19 2.49 23.11 6.34
CA LEU A 19 1.68 22.04 5.77
C LEU A 19 1.38 22.28 4.29
N ASP A 20 1.05 23.52 3.90
CA ASP A 20 0.84 23.89 2.50
C ASP A 20 2.10 23.63 1.65
N LYS A 21 3.28 23.95 2.17
CA LYS A 21 4.55 23.68 1.47
C LYS A 21 4.81 22.18 1.33
N ILE A 22 4.50 21.39 2.36
CA ILE A 22 4.61 19.93 2.31
C ILE A 22 3.62 19.36 1.28
N GLU A 23 2.36 19.81 1.27
CA GLU A 23 1.36 19.39 0.27
C GLU A 23 1.86 19.72 -1.16
N ASN A 24 2.39 20.92 -1.38
CA ASN A 24 2.96 21.32 -2.66
C ASN A 24 4.16 20.44 -3.07
N LEU A 25 5.05 20.11 -2.14
CA LEU A 25 6.20 19.23 -2.41
C LEU A 25 5.75 17.82 -2.78
N LEU A 26 4.79 17.26 -2.04
CA LEU A 26 4.23 15.93 -2.29
C LEU A 26 3.53 15.80 -3.64
N GLN A 27 3.07 16.92 -4.23
CA GLN A 27 2.51 16.97 -5.58
C GLN A 27 3.57 17.01 -6.69
N THR A 28 4.84 17.28 -6.37
CA THR A 28 5.91 17.30 -7.38
C THR A 28 6.39 15.89 -7.73
N ALA A 29 6.79 15.69 -8.98
CA ALA A 29 7.34 14.42 -9.45
C ALA A 29 8.63 14.00 -8.72
N THR A 30 9.30 14.94 -8.03
CA THR A 30 10.54 14.69 -7.29
C THR A 30 10.38 13.66 -6.18
N PHE A 31 9.17 13.49 -5.63
CA PHE A 31 8.90 12.53 -4.56
C PHE A 31 8.16 11.27 -5.05
N ASN A 32 8.08 11.08 -6.36
CA ASN A 32 7.59 9.83 -6.92
C ASN A 32 8.75 8.83 -7.03
N ASP A 33 9.03 8.14 -5.93
CA ASP A 33 10.20 7.28 -5.73
C ASP A 33 9.89 5.78 -5.85
N ILE A 34 8.65 5.41 -6.17
CA ILE A 34 8.26 4.03 -6.47
C ILE A 34 7.50 3.97 -7.81
N SER A 35 7.69 2.87 -8.54
CA SER A 35 6.94 2.54 -9.75
C SER A 35 6.04 1.33 -9.54
N PHE A 36 4.89 1.32 -10.21
CA PHE A 36 3.97 0.20 -10.32
C PHE A 36 3.94 -0.26 -11.77
N ASN A 37 4.34 -1.51 -12.01
CA ASN A 37 4.29 -2.13 -13.33
C ASN A 37 2.92 -2.79 -13.50
N CYS A 38 2.02 -2.10 -14.20
CA CYS A 38 0.65 -2.51 -14.45
C CYS A 38 0.54 -3.27 -15.78
N LYS A 39 -0.64 -3.85 -16.05
CA LYS A 39 -0.87 -4.63 -17.28
C LYS A 39 -0.72 -3.84 -18.58
N ASP A 40 -0.98 -2.53 -18.52
CA ASP A 40 -1.05 -1.61 -19.66
C ASP A 40 -0.03 -0.46 -19.56
N GLY A 41 0.95 -0.56 -18.66
CA GLY A 41 2.04 0.41 -18.56
C GLY A 41 2.62 0.55 -17.15
N LYS A 42 3.41 1.61 -16.94
CA LYS A 42 3.99 1.95 -15.63
C LYS A 42 3.38 3.24 -15.09
N ILE A 43 3.25 3.33 -13.77
CA ILE A 43 2.88 4.58 -13.08
C ILE A 43 3.72 4.75 -11.82
N SER A 44 4.11 5.98 -11.51
CA SER A 44 4.88 6.28 -10.32
C SER A 44 4.00 6.75 -9.16
N GLY A 45 4.50 6.58 -7.95
CA GLY A 45 3.85 7.00 -6.71
C GLY A 45 4.89 7.35 -5.64
N ASN A 46 4.41 7.78 -4.48
CA ASN A 46 5.23 8.25 -3.37
C ASN A 46 5.18 7.26 -2.21
N ARG A 47 6.34 6.69 -1.83
CA ARG A 47 6.44 5.68 -0.76
C ARG A 47 5.95 6.19 0.58
N LEU A 48 6.24 7.44 0.93
CA LEU A 48 5.82 8.03 2.20
C LEU A 48 4.28 8.08 2.28
N ILE A 49 3.63 8.58 1.24
CA ILE A 49 2.16 8.64 1.19
C ILE A 49 1.59 7.22 1.27
N LEU A 50 2.09 6.29 0.46
CA LEU A 50 1.60 4.91 0.47
C LEU A 50 1.75 4.22 1.83
N SER A 51 2.85 4.49 2.55
CA SER A 51 3.11 3.94 3.89
C SER A 51 2.12 4.45 4.94
N ILE A 52 1.64 5.69 4.81
CA ILE A 52 0.61 6.26 5.70
C ILE A 52 -0.71 5.48 5.59
N TYR A 53 -1.02 4.92 4.42
CA TYR A 53 -2.29 4.24 4.15
C TYR A 53 -2.20 2.71 4.11
N SER A 54 -1.01 2.12 4.31
CA SER A 54 -0.84 0.66 4.26
C SER A 54 0.40 0.20 5.03
N ASN A 55 0.19 -0.51 6.15
CA ASN A 55 1.26 -1.17 6.89
C ASN A 55 1.98 -2.23 6.04
N PHE A 56 1.26 -2.89 5.14
CA PHE A 56 1.85 -3.85 4.20
C PHE A 56 2.89 -3.22 3.29
N LEU A 57 2.59 -2.04 2.73
CA LEU A 57 3.54 -1.31 1.91
C LEU A 57 4.71 -0.80 2.75
N THR A 58 4.47 -0.33 3.97
CA THR A 58 5.53 0.02 4.93
C THR A 58 6.49 -1.15 5.15
N SER A 59 5.98 -2.37 5.37
CA SER A 59 6.80 -3.57 5.52
C SER A 59 7.58 -3.91 4.25
N ILE A 60 6.94 -3.85 3.07
CA ILE A 60 7.63 -4.09 1.78
C ILE A 60 8.80 -3.12 1.60
N PHE A 61 8.55 -1.84 1.83
CA PHE A 61 9.53 -0.77 1.66
C PHE A 61 10.67 -0.82 2.67
N THR A 62 10.40 -1.33 3.87
CA THR A 62 11.42 -1.55 4.92
C THR A 62 12.28 -2.76 4.57
N ASN A 63 11.67 -3.86 4.14
CA ASN A 63 12.37 -5.10 3.82
C ASN A 63 13.13 -5.03 2.49
N ASN A 64 12.69 -4.18 1.56
CA ASN A 64 13.26 -4.05 0.22
C ASN A 64 13.58 -2.59 -0.09
N PRO A 65 14.61 -1.99 0.54
CA PRO A 65 14.92 -0.57 0.35
C PRO A 65 15.33 -0.23 -1.09
N LEU A 66 15.76 -1.22 -1.88
CA LEU A 66 16.19 -1.07 -3.27
C LEU A 66 15.04 -1.05 -4.29
N ILE A 67 13.79 -1.23 -3.88
CA ILE A 67 12.62 -1.19 -4.80
C ILE A 67 12.32 0.21 -5.39
N ILE A 68 13.24 1.16 -5.19
CA ILE A 68 13.13 2.56 -5.61
C ILE A 68 13.19 2.63 -7.13
N SER A 69 12.29 3.42 -7.72
CA SER A 69 12.42 3.82 -9.11
C SER A 69 13.41 4.99 -9.20
N HIS A 70 14.64 4.74 -9.63
CA HIS A 70 15.52 5.85 -10.00
C HIS A 70 15.03 6.45 -11.32
N PRO A 71 14.91 7.79 -11.47
CA PRO A 71 14.43 8.43 -12.70
C PRO A 71 15.25 8.09 -13.96
N LEU A 72 16.45 7.54 -13.77
CA LEU A 72 17.38 7.15 -14.83
C LEU A 72 17.43 5.64 -15.09
N SER A 73 16.81 4.82 -14.24
CA SER A 73 16.74 3.36 -14.41
C SER A 73 15.33 3.00 -14.90
N ASP A 74 15.18 2.77 -16.20
CA ASP A 74 13.91 2.30 -16.78
C ASP A 74 13.82 0.77 -16.80
N ASP A 75 14.54 0.09 -15.92
CA ASP A 75 14.53 -1.36 -15.84
C ASP A 75 13.10 -1.84 -15.56
N SER A 76 12.67 -2.85 -16.32
CA SER A 76 11.34 -3.48 -16.18
C SER A 76 11.13 -4.09 -14.80
N ASP A 77 12.23 -4.37 -14.10
CA ASP A 77 12.24 -5.14 -12.86
C ASP A 77 12.14 -4.23 -11.63
N ASN A 78 12.22 -2.91 -11.82
CA ASN A 78 12.11 -1.94 -10.72
C ASN A 78 10.63 -1.65 -10.43
N GLY A 79 10.26 -1.74 -9.15
CA GLY A 79 8.93 -1.38 -8.64
C GLY A 79 8.06 -2.57 -8.23
N ILE A 80 6.79 -2.31 -7.99
CA ILE A 80 5.78 -3.31 -7.59
C ILE A 80 5.02 -3.78 -8.83
N ASN A 81 5.05 -5.09 -9.10
CA ASN A 81 4.35 -5.70 -10.22
C ASN A 81 2.87 -5.94 -9.89
N LEU A 82 1.97 -5.31 -10.64
CA LEU A 82 0.51 -5.45 -10.53
C LEU A 82 -0.08 -5.84 -11.90
N THR A 83 0.22 -7.07 -12.35
CA THR A 83 -0.09 -7.55 -13.71
C THR A 83 -1.58 -7.68 -14.02
N GLU A 84 -2.46 -7.62 -13.01
CA GLU A 84 -3.90 -7.78 -13.20
C GLU A 84 -4.70 -6.48 -13.15
N VAL A 85 -4.06 -5.33 -12.92
CA VAL A 85 -4.72 -4.03 -12.76
C VAL A 85 -4.25 -3.06 -13.86
N SER A 86 -5.11 -2.08 -14.18
CA SER A 86 -4.76 -1.04 -15.15
C SER A 86 -4.05 0.14 -14.50
N VAL A 87 -3.20 0.83 -15.27
CA VAL A 87 -2.58 2.10 -14.89
C VAL A 87 -3.64 3.11 -14.46
N LYS A 88 -4.80 3.12 -15.13
CA LYS A 88 -5.91 4.02 -14.80
C LYS A 88 -6.45 3.79 -13.38
N ASP A 89 -6.58 2.53 -12.96
CA ASP A 89 -7.10 2.19 -11.62
C ASP A 89 -6.10 2.57 -10.52
N VAL A 90 -4.81 2.28 -10.75
CA VAL A 90 -3.73 2.69 -9.83
C VAL A 90 -3.61 4.21 -9.78
N SER A 91 -3.71 4.90 -10.90
CA SER A 91 -3.71 6.37 -10.97
C SER A 91 -4.84 6.97 -10.16
N ASN A 92 -6.07 6.42 -10.28
CA ASN A 92 -7.19 6.87 -9.47
C ASN A 92 -6.91 6.72 -7.96
N LEU A 93 -6.31 5.60 -7.55
CA LEU A 93 -5.94 5.38 -6.15
C LEU A 93 -4.90 6.39 -5.69
N VAL A 94 -3.77 6.52 -6.41
CA VAL A 94 -2.68 7.45 -6.07
C VAL A 94 -3.20 8.88 -5.96
N ASN A 95 -4.08 9.30 -6.88
CA ASN A 95 -4.70 10.63 -6.82
C ASN A 95 -5.55 10.84 -5.56
N ILE A 96 -6.30 9.81 -5.11
CA ILE A 96 -7.06 9.87 -3.86
C ILE A 96 -6.11 10.05 -2.67
N LEU A 97 -5.06 9.22 -2.58
CA LEU A 97 -4.09 9.26 -1.48
C LEU A 97 -3.35 10.60 -1.41
N ASN A 98 -2.89 11.11 -2.56
CA ASN A 98 -2.15 12.37 -2.66
C ASN A 98 -3.00 13.57 -2.28
N SER A 99 -4.31 13.52 -2.54
CA SER A 99 -5.20 14.63 -2.19
C SER A 99 -5.49 14.73 -0.69
N GLY A 100 -5.30 13.64 0.06
CA GLY A 100 -5.72 13.52 1.46
C GLY A 100 -7.21 13.79 1.69
N LYS A 101 -8.01 13.81 0.62
CA LYS A 101 -9.42 14.22 0.60
C LYS A 101 -10.23 13.16 -0.14
N CYS A 102 -11.55 13.27 -0.05
CA CYS A 102 -12.42 12.36 -0.76
C CYS A 102 -12.34 12.58 -2.28
N GLY A 103 -11.97 11.54 -3.02
CA GLY A 103 -12.01 11.53 -4.48
C GLY A 103 -13.39 11.22 -5.04
N ARG A 104 -13.63 11.68 -6.27
CA ARG A 104 -14.87 11.42 -7.01
C ARG A 104 -14.57 10.52 -8.20
N ILE A 105 -15.05 9.27 -8.13
CA ILE A 105 -14.71 8.23 -9.11
C ILE A 105 -15.96 7.83 -9.88
N LYS A 106 -15.83 7.57 -11.19
CA LYS A 106 -16.95 7.05 -11.99
C LYS A 106 -17.32 5.65 -11.50
N ALA A 107 -18.62 5.34 -11.44
CA ALA A 107 -19.09 4.04 -10.97
C ALA A 107 -18.49 2.85 -11.75
N GLU A 108 -18.21 3.03 -13.05
CA GLU A 108 -17.56 2.03 -13.91
C GLU A 108 -16.10 1.73 -13.51
N SER A 109 -15.39 2.69 -12.92
CA SER A 109 -13.99 2.53 -12.50
C SER A 109 -13.86 2.15 -11.02
N LEU A 110 -14.97 2.05 -10.28
CA LEU A 110 -14.96 1.74 -8.86
C LEU A 110 -14.45 0.32 -8.60
N ALA A 111 -14.86 -0.67 -9.40
CA ALA A 111 -14.44 -2.06 -9.20
C ALA A 111 -12.91 -2.22 -9.34
N GLY A 112 -12.31 -1.58 -10.36
CA GLY A 112 -10.86 -1.59 -10.57
C GLY A 112 -10.11 -0.91 -9.42
N LEU A 113 -10.57 0.28 -8.99
CA LEU A 113 -10.01 0.97 -7.83
C LEU A 113 -10.02 0.10 -6.56
N LEU A 114 -11.15 -0.57 -6.27
CA LEU A 114 -11.27 -1.43 -5.10
C LEU A 114 -10.37 -2.66 -5.18
N LYS A 115 -10.19 -3.22 -6.38
CA LYS A 115 -9.24 -4.32 -6.60
C LYS A 115 -7.81 -3.88 -6.25
N VAL A 116 -7.38 -2.72 -6.73
CA VAL A 116 -6.03 -2.18 -6.40
C VAL A 116 -5.89 -1.95 -4.91
N ALA A 117 -6.89 -1.32 -4.27
CA ALA A 117 -6.87 -1.05 -2.83
C ALA A 117 -6.76 -2.34 -2.01
N LYS A 118 -7.51 -3.40 -2.38
CA LYS A 118 -7.41 -4.71 -1.74
C LYS A 118 -6.01 -5.32 -1.89
N LEU A 119 -5.43 -5.29 -3.09
CA LEU A 119 -4.08 -5.82 -3.35
C LEU A 119 -3.00 -5.10 -2.54
N LEU A 120 -3.14 -3.78 -2.38
CA LEU A 120 -2.20 -2.97 -1.62
C LEU A 120 -2.53 -2.88 -0.12
N LYS A 121 -3.56 -3.60 0.34
CA LYS A 121 -4.09 -3.56 1.71
C LYS A 121 -4.34 -2.13 2.20
N ILE A 122 -4.99 -1.33 1.36
CA ILE A 122 -5.42 0.05 1.65
C ILE A 122 -6.93 0.03 1.89
N GLU A 123 -7.36 0.58 3.03
CA GLU A 123 -8.78 0.70 3.36
C GLU A 123 -9.41 1.92 2.66
N LEU A 124 -10.56 1.70 2.02
CA LEU A 124 -11.34 2.73 1.33
C LEU A 124 -12.78 2.76 1.84
N ILE A 125 -13.23 3.95 2.27
CA ILE A 125 -14.62 4.22 2.61
C ILE A 125 -15.37 4.66 1.35
N LYS A 126 -16.48 3.97 1.05
CA LYS A 126 -17.37 4.29 -0.07
C LYS A 126 -18.51 5.16 0.42
N GLY A 127 -18.63 6.35 -0.15
CA GLY A 127 -19.75 7.25 0.07
C GLY A 127 -20.92 7.02 -0.89
N GLN A 128 -21.87 7.96 -0.86
CA GLN A 128 -23.08 7.91 -1.68
C GLN A 128 -22.77 8.09 -3.18
N LYS A 129 -23.54 7.38 -4.02
CA LYS A 129 -23.50 7.53 -5.47
C LYS A 129 -24.36 8.72 -5.92
N VAL A 130 -23.77 9.69 -6.62
CA VAL A 130 -24.45 10.88 -7.15
C VAL A 130 -24.08 11.09 -8.62
N ASN A 131 -25.09 11.10 -9.50
CA ASN A 131 -24.94 11.34 -10.94
C ASN A 131 -23.92 10.41 -11.63
N GLY A 132 -23.91 9.13 -11.28
CA GLY A 132 -22.98 8.15 -11.87
C GLY A 132 -21.56 8.16 -11.28
N PHE A 133 -21.30 9.01 -10.30
CA PHE A 133 -20.04 9.04 -9.55
C PHE A 133 -20.23 8.53 -8.13
N VAL A 134 -19.18 7.98 -7.54
CA VAL A 134 -19.11 7.51 -6.16
C VAL A 134 -18.01 8.31 -5.46
N LYS A 135 -18.33 8.84 -4.28
CA LYS A 135 -17.35 9.48 -3.40
C LYS A 135 -16.54 8.38 -2.71
N VAL A 136 -15.21 8.47 -2.74
CA VAL A 136 -14.33 7.47 -2.13
C VAL A 136 -13.27 8.20 -1.31
N GLU A 137 -12.97 7.70 -0.13
CA GLU A 137 -11.99 8.27 0.79
C GLU A 137 -11.07 7.17 1.32
N ALA A 138 -9.77 7.45 1.41
CA ALA A 138 -8.82 6.51 1.96
C ALA A 138 -8.63 6.78 3.45
N VAL A 139 -8.51 5.71 4.24
CA VAL A 139 -8.33 5.80 5.70
C VAL A 139 -6.85 5.63 6.01
N PRO A 140 -6.18 6.64 6.60
CA PRO A 140 -4.82 6.48 7.09
C PRO A 140 -4.76 5.36 8.12
N VAL A 141 -3.73 4.53 8.05
CA VAL A 141 -3.49 3.54 9.08
C VAL A 141 -2.97 4.28 10.30
N LEU A 142 -3.76 4.28 11.38
CA LEU A 142 -3.25 4.70 12.66
C LEU A 142 -2.18 3.69 13.05
N LEU A 143 -0.99 4.16 13.43
CA LEU A 143 0.06 3.34 14.01
C LEU A 143 -0.47 2.82 15.35
N GLU A 144 -1.30 1.78 15.29
CA GLU A 144 -1.63 0.98 16.44
C GLU A 144 -0.31 0.35 16.87
N LYS A 145 0.13 0.71 18.07
CA LYS A 145 1.28 0.07 18.69
C LYS A 145 1.01 -1.42 18.64
N GLU A 146 1.88 -2.15 17.96
CA GLU A 146 1.86 -3.60 17.83
C GLU A 146 1.47 -4.22 19.18
N ASN A 147 0.20 -4.57 19.32
CA ASN A 147 -0.19 -5.62 20.25
C ASN A 147 0.03 -6.88 19.42
N GLU A 148 1.09 -7.60 19.79
CA GLU A 148 1.48 -8.91 19.28
C GLU A 148 0.40 -9.95 19.66
N ASP A 149 -0.83 -9.78 19.18
CA ASP A 149 -1.88 -10.77 19.37
C ASP A 149 -2.02 -11.53 18.05
N GLU A 150 -1.31 -12.64 18.03
CA GLU A 150 -1.46 -13.79 17.16
C GLU A 150 -2.96 -14.10 16.98
N GLU A 151 -3.56 -13.80 15.83
CA GLU A 151 -4.90 -14.31 15.50
C GLU A 151 -4.81 -15.34 14.38
N GLU A 152 -5.25 -16.52 14.77
CA GLU A 152 -5.33 -17.81 14.09
C GLU A 152 -6.10 -17.70 12.77
N GLU A 153 -5.57 -18.31 11.71
CA GLU A 153 -6.27 -18.47 10.43
C GLU A 153 -7.48 -19.39 10.63
N GLU A 154 -8.69 -18.82 10.71
CA GLU A 154 -9.92 -19.58 10.54
C GLU A 154 -10.07 -19.94 9.04
N GLU A 155 -9.82 -21.21 8.72
CA GLU A 155 -10.15 -21.81 7.43
C GLU A 155 -11.68 -21.81 7.25
N GLU A 156 -12.22 -20.90 6.43
CA GLU A 156 -13.60 -21.00 5.94
C GLU A 156 -13.68 -22.14 4.92
N GLU A 157 -14.17 -23.31 5.36
CA GLU A 157 -14.58 -24.40 4.48
C GLU A 157 -15.76 -23.96 3.58
N GLU A 158 -15.52 -23.87 2.26
CA GLU A 158 -16.55 -23.69 1.24
C GLU A 158 -17.31 -25.03 1.03
N ASP A 159 -18.44 -25.20 1.71
CA ASP A 159 -19.42 -26.28 1.43
C ASP A 159 -20.23 -25.98 0.15
N ASP A 160 -19.69 -26.39 -0.99
CA ASP A 160 -20.42 -26.51 -2.26
C ASP A 160 -21.14 -27.87 -2.36
N GLU A 161 -22.33 -28.02 -1.75
CA GLU A 161 -23.23 -29.14 -2.06
C GLU A 161 -24.58 -28.70 -2.62
N LYS A 162 -24.68 -28.86 -3.95
CA LYS A 162 -25.88 -28.80 -4.76
C LYS A 162 -26.84 -29.95 -4.41
N PHE A 163 -27.83 -29.68 -3.57
CA PHE A 163 -28.92 -30.62 -3.25
C PHE A 163 -29.93 -30.77 -4.40
N ASP A 164 -29.81 -31.85 -5.18
CA ASP A 164 -30.89 -32.36 -6.05
C ASP A 164 -31.57 -33.56 -5.37
N LEU A 165 -32.66 -33.28 -4.62
CA LEU A 165 -33.47 -34.29 -3.92
C LEU A 165 -34.35 -35.09 -4.88
N LYS A 166 -33.81 -36.17 -5.46
CA LYS A 166 -34.60 -37.29 -5.97
C LYS A 166 -34.12 -38.62 -5.40
N LYS A 167 -34.74 -38.97 -4.26
CA LYS A 167 -35.22 -40.31 -3.93
C LYS A 167 -34.21 -41.45 -4.16
N VAL A 168 -33.26 -41.59 -3.23
CA VAL A 168 -32.43 -42.78 -3.12
C VAL A 168 -32.64 -43.37 -1.72
N LYS A 169 -33.32 -44.52 -1.69
CA LYS A 169 -33.48 -45.39 -0.53
C LYS A 169 -32.33 -46.38 -0.61
N VAL A 170 -31.33 -46.25 0.27
CA VAL A 170 -30.26 -47.25 0.41
C VAL A 170 -30.12 -47.58 1.88
N GLU A 171 -30.19 -48.87 2.13
CA GLU A 171 -30.16 -49.51 3.44
C GLU A 171 -28.74 -49.49 4.00
N CYS A 172 -28.64 -49.24 5.30
CA CYS A 172 -27.40 -49.29 6.07
C CYS A 172 -26.87 -50.73 6.15
N GLU A 173 -25.59 -50.91 5.85
CA GLU A 173 -24.78 -51.96 6.46
C GLU A 173 -23.55 -51.32 7.14
N GLN A 174 -23.38 -51.73 8.39
CA GLN A 174 -22.35 -51.30 9.32
C GLN A 174 -21.00 -51.94 8.95
N SER A 175 -19.92 -51.18 8.99
CA SER A 175 -18.60 -51.76 9.25
C SER A 175 -17.75 -50.77 10.04
N MET A 176 -17.44 -51.16 11.28
CA MET A 176 -16.48 -50.52 12.17
C MET A 176 -15.06 -50.79 11.64
N VAL A 177 -14.24 -49.76 11.54
CA VAL A 177 -12.78 -49.89 11.47
C VAL A 177 -12.20 -48.92 12.47
N GLU A 178 -11.68 -49.47 13.56
CA GLU A 178 -10.80 -48.81 14.52
C GLU A 178 -9.41 -48.72 13.89
N GLY A 179 -8.81 -47.54 13.93
CA GLY A 179 -7.48 -47.27 13.38
C GLY A 179 -6.80 -46.13 14.12
N ASP A 180 -6.26 -46.45 15.28
CA ASP A 180 -5.26 -45.68 16.01
C ASP A 180 -3.96 -45.59 15.18
N GLU A 181 -3.51 -44.38 14.81
CA GLU A 181 -2.08 -44.10 14.62
C GLU A 181 -1.75 -42.67 15.05
N SER A 182 -1.27 -42.56 16.29
CA SER A 182 -0.53 -41.43 16.84
C SER A 182 0.75 -41.17 16.02
N ARG A 183 0.92 -39.97 15.49
CA ARG A 183 2.20 -39.49 14.94
C ARG A 183 2.79 -38.40 15.83
N ASP A 184 3.82 -38.78 16.57
CA ASP A 184 4.74 -37.89 17.27
C ASP A 184 5.54 -37.07 16.25
N PHE A 185 5.46 -35.74 16.34
CA PHE A 185 6.38 -34.84 15.63
C PHE A 185 7.52 -34.40 16.57
N PRO A 186 8.79 -34.68 16.21
CA PRO A 186 9.93 -34.21 17.00
C PRO A 186 10.20 -32.73 16.76
N GLY A 187 10.32 -31.99 17.87
CA GLY A 187 10.82 -30.63 17.87
C GLY A 187 12.27 -30.55 17.38
N VAL A 188 12.55 -29.50 16.61
CA VAL A 188 13.92 -29.10 16.26
C VAL A 188 14.05 -27.61 16.53
N HIS A 189 14.78 -27.31 17.60
CA HIS A 189 15.51 -26.07 17.79
C HIS A 189 16.55 -25.89 16.66
N ASP A 190 16.72 -24.69 16.11
CA ASP A 190 18.03 -24.00 16.20
C ASP A 190 17.91 -22.53 15.78
N SER A 191 18.23 -21.67 16.74
CA SER A 191 18.73 -20.31 16.57
C SER A 191 20.11 -20.32 15.91
N ARG A 192 20.41 -19.43 14.94
CA ARG A 192 21.68 -18.67 14.81
C ARG A 192 21.91 -18.05 13.42
N PHE A 193 22.41 -16.80 13.46
CA PHE A 193 23.27 -16.12 12.47
C PHE A 193 22.56 -15.76 11.15
N PHE A 194 22.56 -14.50 10.68
CA PHE A 194 23.72 -13.70 10.31
C PHE A 194 23.50 -12.21 10.63
N ARG A 195 24.51 -11.58 11.21
CA ARG A 195 24.67 -10.12 11.27
C ARG A 195 25.89 -9.82 10.39
N GLU A 196 25.66 -9.50 9.12
CA GLU A 196 26.71 -8.98 8.24
C GLU A 196 26.71 -7.46 8.36
N GLU A 197 27.81 -6.94 8.90
CA GLU A 197 28.16 -5.53 8.87
C GLU A 197 28.57 -5.19 7.44
N MET A 198 27.77 -4.37 6.76
CA MET A 198 28.11 -3.80 5.45
C MET A 198 28.74 -2.43 5.66
N ASP A 199 30.06 -2.37 5.54
CA ASP A 199 30.82 -1.12 5.42
C ASP A 199 30.51 -0.48 4.05
N LEU A 200 29.81 0.66 4.08
CA LEU A 200 29.54 1.48 2.90
C LEU A 200 30.59 2.59 2.78
N ASP A 201 31.56 2.37 1.88
CA ASP A 201 32.49 3.41 1.41
C ASP A 201 31.73 4.43 0.55
N PHE A 202 31.53 5.63 1.10
CA PHE A 202 30.88 6.75 0.42
C PHE A 202 31.93 7.54 -0.39
N GLU A 203 32.05 7.25 -1.70
CA GLU A 203 32.87 8.06 -2.61
C GLU A 203 32.13 9.34 -3.04
N GLU A 204 32.79 10.47 -2.79
CA GLU A 204 32.36 11.83 -3.05
C GLU A 204 32.53 12.20 -4.54
N ALA A 205 31.44 12.19 -5.32
CA ALA A 205 31.47 12.58 -6.73
C ALA A 205 31.20 14.09 -6.92
N LYS A 206 32.19 14.74 -7.54
CA LYS A 206 32.37 16.18 -7.72
C LYS A 206 31.35 16.83 -8.67
N GLN A 207 30.91 18.02 -8.29
CA GLN A 207 30.19 19.01 -9.12
C GLN A 207 30.92 19.30 -10.45
N SER A 208 30.30 18.99 -11.58
CA SER A 208 30.68 19.56 -12.88
C SER A 208 29.73 20.70 -13.26
N LYS A 209 30.34 21.87 -13.43
CA LYS A 209 29.73 23.12 -13.90
C LYS A 209 29.31 23.04 -15.37
N GLY A 210 28.17 23.67 -15.65
CA GLY A 210 27.97 24.50 -16.83
C GLY A 210 27.19 23.85 -17.96
N GLU A 211 26.12 24.51 -18.40
CA GLU A 211 26.09 25.11 -19.74
C GLU A 211 24.91 26.07 -19.91
N ASN A 212 25.19 27.17 -20.62
CA ASN A 212 24.31 28.30 -20.93
C ASN A 212 23.23 27.91 -21.94
N PHE A 213 21.95 28.20 -21.63
CA PHE A 213 20.90 28.21 -22.64
C PHE A 213 20.63 29.63 -23.14
N HIS A 214 20.90 29.83 -24.42
CA HIS A 214 20.64 31.05 -25.18
C HIS A 214 19.18 31.01 -25.67
N CYS A 215 18.32 31.90 -25.14
CA CYS A 215 16.94 32.03 -25.61
C CYS A 215 16.91 32.83 -26.92
N LEU A 216 16.34 32.26 -27.98
CA LEU A 216 15.92 32.99 -29.19
C LEU A 216 14.40 33.12 -29.19
N ALA A 217 13.91 34.36 -29.28
CA ALA A 217 12.49 34.67 -29.37
C ALA A 217 11.98 34.47 -30.82
N PRO A 218 10.73 34.01 -31.01
CA PRO A 218 10.11 33.98 -32.33
C PRO A 218 9.53 35.34 -32.71
N LYS A 219 9.57 35.64 -34.02
CA LYS A 219 8.94 36.79 -34.67
C LYS A 219 7.45 36.56 -34.89
#